data_AF-A0A945WLJ5-F1
#
_entry.id   AF-A0A945WLJ5-F1
#
_cell.length_a   1.000
_cell.length_b   1.000
_cell.length_c   1.000
_cell.angle_alpha   90.00
_cell.angle_beta   90.00
_cell.angle_gamma   90.00
#
_symmetry.space_group_name_H-M   'P 1'
#
loop_
_entity.id
_entity.type
_entity.pdbx_description
1 polymer ?
#
loop_
_entity_poly.entity_id
_entity_poly.type
_entity_poly.pdbx_seq_one_letter_code
_entity_poly.pdbx_strand_id
1 'polypeptide(L)'
;RFVHGDFFKLATSEDGLDPEAPKRKFDAILVDIDHSPDFLLDAENAAFYQPDGLRRFVAHLKPGGIFGLWSNEHADDTFTDRLAEVFADARAEPVTFHNPLQDNEVTQTVYLART
;
A
#
# COMPACT_ATOMS: atom_id res chain seq x y z
N ARG A 1 3.56 18.76 2.36
CA ARG A 1 2.51 19.58 1.73
C ARG A 1 1.36 18.66 1.36
N PHE A 2 0.14 19.16 1.27
CA PHE A 2 -0.99 18.35 0.82
C PHE A 2 -1.19 18.48 -0.69
N VAL A 3 -1.52 17.38 -1.33
CA VAL A 3 -1.87 17.30 -2.76
C VAL A 3 -3.26 16.70 -2.83
N HIS A 4 -4.18 17.38 -3.52
CA HIS A 4 -5.50 16.83 -3.81
C HIS A 4 -5.42 16.03 -5.11
N GLY A 5 -5.75 14.74 -5.06
CA GLY A 5 -5.76 13.88 -6.23
C GLY A 5 -6.24 12.47 -5.90
N ASP A 6 -6.50 11.71 -6.95
CA ASP A 6 -6.80 10.29 -6.87
C ASP A 6 -5.50 9.51 -6.67
N PHE A 7 -5.33 8.93 -5.48
CA PHE A 7 -4.12 8.19 -5.12
C PHE A 7 -3.84 7.06 -6.11
N PHE A 8 -4.83 6.24 -6.47
CA PHE A 8 -4.62 5.06 -7.32
C PHE A 8 -4.19 5.45 -8.73
N LYS A 9 -4.79 6.51 -9.28
CA LYS A 9 -4.38 7.05 -10.58
C LYS A 9 -2.97 7.61 -10.54
N LEU A 10 -2.64 8.41 -9.52
CA LEU A 10 -1.29 8.98 -9.39
C LEU A 10 -0.23 7.90 -9.17
N ALA A 11 -0.51 6.94 -8.29
CA ALA A 11 0.36 5.83 -7.89
C ALA A 11 0.68 4.85 -9.04
N THR A 12 -0.10 4.85 -10.12
CA THR A 12 0.09 3.98 -11.29
C THR A 12 0.36 4.75 -12.58
N SER A 13 0.48 6.08 -12.48
CA SER A 13 0.80 6.98 -13.61
C SER A 13 2.30 7.06 -13.88
N GLU A 14 2.68 7.56 -15.05
CA GLU A 14 4.11 7.79 -15.36
C GLU A 14 4.71 8.95 -14.55
N ASP A 15 3.91 9.97 -14.20
CA ASP A 15 4.38 11.18 -13.53
C ASP A 15 4.45 11.04 -12.01
N GLY A 16 3.65 10.14 -11.42
CA GLY A 16 3.72 9.78 -10.01
C GLY A 16 3.01 10.73 -9.04
N LEU A 17 3.47 10.72 -7.79
CA LEU A 17 2.76 11.32 -6.64
C LEU A 17 3.05 12.82 -6.41
N ASP A 18 4.02 13.40 -7.11
CA ASP A 18 4.42 14.81 -6.93
C ASP A 18 4.15 15.62 -8.22
N PRO A 19 3.01 16.33 -8.33
CA PRO A 19 2.68 17.09 -9.54
C PRO A 19 3.61 18.27 -9.83
N GLU A 20 4.40 18.72 -8.84
CA GLU A 20 5.38 19.80 -9.01
C GLU A 20 6.78 19.25 -9.36
N ALA A 21 7.00 17.95 -9.19
CA ALA A 21 8.22 17.26 -9.55
C ALA A 21 7.90 15.88 -10.15
N PRO A 22 7.45 15.83 -11.43
CA PRO A 22 7.14 14.58 -12.10
C PRO A 22 8.29 13.58 -12.00
N LYS A 23 7.95 12.30 -11.80
CA LYS A 23 8.88 11.17 -11.65
C LYS A 23 9.75 11.24 -10.39
N ARG A 24 9.42 12.10 -9.43
CA ARG A 24 10.05 12.09 -8.11
C ARG A 24 9.90 10.71 -7.47
N LYS A 25 11.00 10.20 -6.95
CA LYS A 25 11.04 8.96 -6.19
C LYS A 25 11.12 9.24 -4.69
N PHE A 26 10.51 8.36 -3.91
CA PHE A 26 10.42 8.47 -2.46
C PHE A 26 11.22 7.38 -1.76
N ASP A 27 11.72 7.68 -0.56
CA ASP A 27 12.34 6.69 0.32
C ASP A 27 11.28 5.81 0.98
N ALA A 28 10.07 6.35 1.21
CA ALA A 28 8.93 5.60 1.69
C ALA A 28 7.62 6.18 1.14
N ILE A 29 6.65 5.29 0.88
CA ILE A 29 5.25 5.65 0.61
C ILE A 29 4.40 4.82 1.56
N LEU A 30 3.64 5.51 2.42
CA LEU A 30 2.82 4.91 3.45
C LEU A 30 1.34 5.19 3.12
N VAL A 31 0.55 4.14 3.04
CA VAL A 31 -0.84 4.18 2.60
C VAL A 31 -1.74 3.80 3.76
N ASP A 32 -2.57 4.76 4.15
CA ASP A 32 -3.56 4.66 5.21
C ASP A 32 -4.92 5.03 4.60
N ILE A 33 -5.67 4.01 4.18
CA ILE A 33 -6.92 4.13 3.42
C ILE A 33 -7.94 3.13 3.96
N ASP A 34 -9.22 3.50 3.90
CA ASP A 34 -10.33 2.71 4.45
C ASP A 34 -10.76 1.53 3.53
N HIS A 35 -9.80 0.81 2.94
CA HIS A 35 -10.06 -0.46 2.28
C HIS A 35 -8.83 -1.36 2.21
N SER A 36 -9.07 -2.66 2.09
CA SER A 36 -8.03 -3.68 1.92
C SER A 36 -8.00 -4.18 0.46
N PRO A 37 -6.98 -4.96 0.07
CA PRO A 37 -6.92 -5.60 -1.25
C PRO A 37 -8.17 -6.43 -1.59
N ASP A 38 -8.84 -7.01 -0.58
CA ASP A 38 -10.02 -7.86 -0.74
C ASP A 38 -11.35 -7.15 -0.47
N PHE A 39 -11.34 -6.01 0.24
CA PHE A 39 -12.54 -5.25 0.61
C PHE A 39 -12.50 -3.83 0.08
N LEU A 40 -12.58 -3.70 -1.24
CA LEU A 40 -12.53 -2.41 -1.95
C LEU A 40 -13.79 -1.57 -1.73
N LEU A 41 -13.60 -0.26 -1.51
CA LEU A 41 -14.69 0.73 -1.57
C LEU A 41 -15.14 1.03 -3.01
N ASP A 42 -14.21 0.92 -3.96
CA ASP A 42 -14.46 1.05 -5.40
C ASP A 42 -13.72 -0.07 -6.15
N ALA A 43 -14.44 -0.80 -6.99
CA ALA A 43 -13.90 -1.90 -7.78
C ALA A 43 -12.81 -1.45 -8.76
N GLU A 44 -12.79 -0.18 -9.18
CA GLU A 44 -11.74 0.38 -10.04
C GLU A 44 -10.34 0.31 -9.37
N ASN A 45 -10.29 0.30 -8.03
CA ASN A 45 -9.03 0.26 -7.29
C ASN A 45 -8.40 -1.13 -7.24
N ALA A 46 -9.13 -2.18 -7.66
CA ALA A 46 -8.65 -3.56 -7.64
C ALA A 46 -7.32 -3.73 -8.39
N ALA A 47 -7.18 -3.04 -9.52
CA ALA A 47 -6.03 -3.14 -10.40
C ALA A 47 -4.71 -2.71 -9.73
N PHE A 48 -4.78 -1.78 -8.76
CA PHE A 48 -3.60 -1.34 -8.00
C PHE A 48 -2.97 -2.48 -7.19
N TYR A 49 -3.80 -3.34 -6.58
CA TYR A 49 -3.35 -4.45 -5.73
C TYR A 49 -2.91 -5.69 -6.52
N GLN A 50 -3.00 -5.66 -7.85
CA GLN A 50 -2.50 -6.72 -8.71
C GLN A 50 -1.04 -6.49 -9.08
N PRO A 51 -0.27 -7.54 -9.43
CA PRO A 51 1.15 -7.42 -9.73
C PRO A 51 1.52 -6.32 -10.74
N ASP A 52 0.71 -6.09 -11.78
CA ASP A 52 0.97 -5.02 -12.76
C ASP A 52 0.78 -3.61 -12.19
N GLY A 53 -0.21 -3.40 -11.32
CA GLY A 53 -0.40 -2.14 -10.59
C GLY A 53 0.76 -1.88 -9.63
N LEU A 54 1.14 -2.90 -8.87
CA LEU A 54 2.27 -2.85 -7.94
C LEU A 54 3.61 -2.58 -8.67
N ARG A 55 3.83 -3.16 -9.86
CA ARG A 55 5.03 -2.90 -10.68
C ARG A 55 5.16 -1.44 -11.09
N ARG A 56 4.04 -0.83 -11.48
CA ARG A 56 4.00 0.62 -11.79
C ARG A 56 4.29 1.44 -10.55
N PHE A 57 3.69 1.06 -9.43
CA PHE A 57 3.88 1.73 -8.15
C PHE A 57 5.35 1.71 -7.66
N VAL A 58 6.02 0.56 -7.76
CA VAL A 58 7.44 0.40 -7.38
C VAL A 58 8.36 1.38 -8.11
N ALA A 59 8.01 1.80 -9.33
CA ALA A 59 8.80 2.78 -10.08
C ALA A 59 8.92 4.15 -9.36
N HIS A 60 7.98 4.47 -8.45
CA HIS A 60 7.96 5.68 -7.64
C HIS A 60 8.77 5.58 -6.34
N LEU A 61 9.34 4.42 -6.02
CA LEU A 61 10.25 4.26 -4.91
C LEU A 61 11.71 4.32 -5.38
N LYS A 62 12.58 4.82 -4.51
CA LYS A 62 14.04 4.69 -4.67
C LYS A 62 14.45 3.23 -4.44
N PRO A 63 15.65 2.80 -4.90
CA PRO A 63 16.21 1.52 -4.48
C PRO A 63 16.31 1.42 -2.96
N GLY A 64 15.85 0.31 -2.37
CA GLY A 64 15.76 0.13 -0.93
C GLY A 64 14.63 0.94 -0.25
N GLY A 65 13.76 1.58 -1.04
CA GLY A 65 12.62 2.32 -0.54
C GLY A 65 11.49 1.40 -0.07
N ILE A 66 10.64 1.91 0.83
CA ILE A 66 9.63 1.12 1.53
C ILE A 66 8.21 1.49 1.08
N PHE A 67 7.42 0.48 0.76
CA PHE A 67 5.97 0.56 0.72
C PHE A 67 5.39 0.07 2.05
N GLY A 68 4.50 0.85 2.64
CA GLY A 68 3.68 0.45 3.78
C GLY A 68 2.21 0.59 3.46
N LEU A 69 1.41 -0.44 3.74
CA LEU A 69 -0.05 -0.39 3.64
C LEU A 69 -0.67 -0.86 4.94
N TRP A 70 -1.49 -0.01 5.55
CA TRP A 70 -2.35 -0.41 6.65
C TRP A 70 -3.60 -1.13 6.13
N SER A 71 -4.05 -2.14 6.87
CA SER A 71 -5.33 -2.81 6.67
C SER A 71 -5.96 -3.15 8.01
N ASN A 72 -7.26 -2.90 8.12
CA ASN A 72 -8.04 -3.34 9.28
C ASN A 72 -8.18 -4.88 9.36
N GLU A 73 -7.97 -5.58 8.25
CA GLU A 73 -8.12 -7.02 8.18
C GLU A 73 -6.86 -7.74 8.70
N HIS A 74 -7.03 -9.02 9.02
CA HIS A 74 -5.91 -9.93 9.27
C HIS A 74 -5.01 -10.07 8.03
N ALA A 75 -3.82 -10.62 8.25
CA ALA A 75 -2.86 -10.85 7.18
C ALA A 75 -3.46 -11.78 6.10
N ASP A 76 -3.29 -11.37 4.85
CA ASP A 76 -3.58 -12.16 3.66
C ASP A 76 -2.25 -12.58 3.01
N ASP A 77 -2.02 -13.89 3.02
CA ASP A 77 -0.85 -14.50 2.39
C ASP A 77 -0.88 -14.26 0.88
N THR A 78 -2.06 -14.19 0.25
CA THR A 78 -2.19 -13.97 -1.20
C THR A 78 -1.68 -12.59 -1.61
N PHE A 79 -2.04 -11.55 -0.86
CA PHE A 79 -1.53 -10.20 -1.09
C PHE A 79 -0.03 -10.10 -0.77
N THR A 80 0.44 -10.80 0.27
CA THR A 80 1.86 -10.87 0.58
C THR A 80 2.66 -11.52 -0.55
N ASP A 81 2.14 -12.58 -1.17
CA ASP A 81 2.73 -13.23 -2.33
C ASP A 81 2.79 -12.28 -3.55
N ARG A 82 1.71 -11.54 -3.82
CA ARG A 82 1.68 -10.52 -4.90
C ARG A 82 2.71 -9.42 -4.67
N LEU A 83 2.95 -9.02 -3.42
CA LEU A 83 4.01 -8.07 -3.09
C LEU A 83 5.39 -8.69 -3.35
N ALA A 84 5.60 -9.95 -2.95
CA ALA A 84 6.85 -10.67 -3.16
C ALA A 84 7.19 -10.93 -4.65
N GLU A 85 6.19 -10.91 -5.55
CA GLU A 85 6.43 -10.96 -7.01
C GLU A 85 7.09 -9.70 -7.58
N VAL A 86 7.01 -8.57 -6.86
CA VAL A 86 7.37 -7.24 -7.37
C VAL A 86 8.46 -6.57 -6.55
N PHE A 87 8.46 -6.79 -5.24
CA PHE A 87 9.42 -6.24 -4.29
C PHE A 87 10.51 -7.27 -3.95
N ALA A 88 11.69 -6.78 -3.53
CA ALA A 88 12.78 -7.65 -3.12
C ALA A 88 12.53 -8.32 -1.75
N ASP A 89 11.72 -7.71 -0.90
CA ASP A 89 11.28 -8.22 0.40
C ASP A 89 9.85 -7.77 0.66
N ALA A 90 9.00 -8.64 1.20
CA ALA A 90 7.61 -8.35 1.54
C ALA A 90 7.17 -9.18 2.75
N ARG A 91 6.44 -8.55 3.67
CA ARG A 91 5.88 -9.22 4.85
C ARG A 91 4.63 -8.52 5.38
N ALA A 92 3.77 -9.29 6.02
CA ALA A 92 2.64 -8.79 6.78
C ALA A 92 2.99 -8.77 8.28
N GLU A 93 2.86 -7.60 8.91
CA GLU A 93 3.09 -7.44 10.34
C GLU A 93 1.74 -7.33 11.07
N PRO A 94 1.36 -8.32 11.90
CA PRO A 94 0.16 -8.23 12.71
C PRO A 94 0.34 -7.20 13.84
N VAL A 95 -0.66 -6.34 14.01
CA VAL A 95 -0.69 -5.32 15.07
C VAL A 95 -1.92 -5.58 15.93
N THR A 96 -1.68 -6.12 17.13
CA THR A 96 -2.74 -6.41 18.11
C THR A 96 -2.80 -5.31 19.16
N PHE A 97 -4.00 -4.80 19.42
CA PHE A 97 -4.25 -3.82 20.48
C PHE A 97 -5.67 -3.94 21.03
N HIS A 98 -5.89 -3.39 22.22
CA HIS A 98 -7.23 -3.30 22.80
C HIS A 98 -8.03 -2.18 22.14
N ASN A 99 -9.19 -2.52 21.57
CA ASN A 99 -10.13 -1.55 21.02
C ASN A 99 -11.10 -1.08 22.12
N PRO A 100 -10.97 0.16 22.63
CA PRO A 100 -11.81 0.66 23.72
C PRO A 100 -13.28 0.89 23.30
N LEU A 101 -13.58 0.93 21.99
CA LEU A 101 -14.93 1.10 21.49
C LEU A 101 -15.73 -0.21 21.44
N GLN A 102 -15.03 -1.35 21.35
CA GLN A 102 -15.61 -2.68 21.28
C GLN A 102 -15.33 -3.53 22.54
N ASP A 103 -14.48 -3.01 23.43
CA ASP A 103 -14.03 -3.69 24.65
C ASP A 103 -13.48 -5.10 24.39
N ASN A 104 -12.66 -5.22 23.34
CA ASN A 104 -12.01 -6.47 22.93
C ASN A 104 -10.61 -6.20 22.38
N GLU A 105 -9.81 -7.27 22.22
CA GLU A 105 -8.58 -7.18 21.43
C GLU A 105 -8.92 -7.34 19.94
N VAL A 106 -8.31 -6.48 19.13
CA VAL A 106 -8.39 -6.54 17.67
C VAL A 106 -6.99 -6.69 17.10
N THR A 107 -6.87 -7.39 15.97
CA THR A 107 -5.61 -7.51 15.24
C THR A 107 -5.81 -6.96 13.84
N GLN A 108 -4.97 -5.99 13.49
CA GLN A 108 -4.88 -5.37 12.18
C GLN A 108 -3.59 -5.83 11.50
N THR A 109 -3.38 -5.42 10.25
CA THR A 109 -2.17 -5.76 9.50
C THR A 109 -1.50 -4.52 8.93
N VAL A 110 -0.18 -4.45 9.04
CA VAL A 110 0.65 -3.53 8.26
C VAL A 110 1.49 -4.36 7.29
N TYR A 111 1.20 -4.24 6.00
CA TYR A 111 2.03 -4.83 4.95
C TYR A 111 3.24 -3.92 4.71
N LEU A 112 4.43 -4.50 4.71
CA LEU A 112 5.69 -3.81 4.45
C LEU A 112 6.40 -4.50 3.30
N ALA A 113 6.82 -3.72 2.31
CA ALA A 113 7.59 -4.22 1.18
C ALA A 113 8.75 -3.27 0.82
N ARG A 114 9.88 -3.82 0.39
CA ARG A 114 11.11 -3.08 0.08
C ARG A 114 11.58 -3.38 -1.35
N THR A 115 11.94 -2.34 -2.08
CA THR A 115 12.46 -2.44 -3.47
C THR A 115 13.90 -2.91 -3.55
#